data_AF-A0A7C5MP79-F1
#
_entry.id   AF-A0A7C5MP79-F1
#
_cell.length_a   1.000
_cell.length_b   1.000
_cell.length_c   1.000
_cell.angle_alpha   90.00
_cell.angle_beta   90.00
_cell.angle_gamma   90.00
#
_symmetry.space_group_name_H-M   'P 1'
#
loop_
_entity.id
_entity.type
_entity.pdbx_description
1 polymer ?
#
loop_
_entity_poly.entity_id
_entity_poly.type
_entity_poly.pdbx_seq_one_letter_code
_entity_poly.pdbx_strand_id
1 'polypeptide(L)' 'MDWLTFFKMMMLDERGAQAKYRLAAERAQDLQVQATLQKLADEEGVHLALLEQEYARLEQILKWSER' A
#
# COMPACT_ATOMS: atom_id res chain seq x y z
N MET A 1 12.47 9.48 12.98
CA MET A 1 11.70 9.33 11.74
C MET A 1 10.59 10.36 11.80
N ASP A 2 10.43 11.18 10.75
CA ASP A 2 9.29 12.09 10.64
C ASP A 2 8.06 11.38 10.05
N TRP A 3 6.90 12.04 10.13
CA TRP A 3 5.64 11.46 9.66
C TRP A 3 5.62 11.21 8.14
N LEU A 4 6.31 12.03 7.35
CA LEU A 4 6.41 11.83 5.90
C LEU A 4 7.21 10.56 5.56
N THR A 5 8.29 10.33 6.30
CA THR A 5 9.13 9.13 6.16
C THR A 5 8.36 7.89 6.60
N PHE A 6 7.57 7.97 7.67
CA PHE A 6 6.70 6.88 8.11
C PHE A 6 5.70 6.49 7.00
N PHE A 7 4.98 7.46 6.42
CA PHE A 7 4.04 7.17 5.33
C PHE A 7 4.73 6.60 4.08
N LYS A 8 5.94 7.07 3.76
CA LYS A 8 6.74 6.49 2.67
C LYS A 8 7.10 5.02 2.92
N MET A 9 7.40 4.64 4.15
CA MET A 9 7.65 3.25 4.51
C MET A 9 6.38 2.41 4.40
N MET A 10 5.25 2.90 4.89
CA MET A 10 3.97 2.20 4.74
C MET A 10 3.62 1.98 3.27
N MET A 11 3.78 2.99 2.40
CA MET A 11 3.57 2.83 0.96
C MET A 11 4.50 1.79 0.32
N LEU A 12 5.75 1.69 0.79
CA LEU A 12 6.69 0.66 0.34
C LEU A 12 6.23 -0.74 0.77
N ASP A 13 5.74 -0.86 2.00
CA ASP A 13 5.22 -2.12 2.54
C ASP A 13 3.99 -2.59 1.78
N GLU A 14 3.03 -1.70 1.47
CA GLU A 14 1.85 -2.07 0.67
C GLU A 14 2.22 -2.52 -0.75
N ARG A 15 3.16 -1.82 -1.40
CA ARG A 15 3.68 -2.25 -2.71
C ARG A 15 4.34 -3.63 -2.62
N GLY A 16 5.08 -3.87 -1.55
CA GLY A 16 5.71 -5.15 -1.28
C GLY A 16 4.70 -6.27 -1.02
N ALA A 17 3.66 -6.00 -0.22
CA ALA A 17 2.58 -6.93 0.08
C ALA A 17 1.78 -7.27 -1.19
N GLN A 18 1.38 -6.26 -1.97
CA GLN A 18 0.72 -6.45 -3.25
C GLN A 18 1.52 -7.36 -4.19
N ALA A 19 2.83 -7.12 -4.35
CA ALA A 19 3.69 -7.93 -5.21
C ALA A 19 3.78 -9.38 -4.72
N LYS A 20 3.89 -9.59 -3.40
CA LYS A 20 3.91 -10.94 -2.79
C LYS A 20 2.60 -11.68 -3.02
N TYR A 21 1.46 -11.04 -2.84
CA TYR A 21 0.15 -11.67 -3.07
C TYR A 21 -0.07 -12.02 -4.54
N ARG A 22 0.32 -11.15 -5.49
CA ARG A 22 0.26 -11.47 -6.93
C ARG A 22 1.11 -12.69 -7.27
N LEU A 23 2.36 -12.71 -6.80
CA LEU A 23 3.26 -13.85 -7.02
C LEU A 23 2.74 -15.14 -6.38
N ALA A 24 2.10 -15.04 -5.21
CA ALA A 24 1.48 -16.18 -4.55
C ALA A 24 0.26 -16.68 -5.33
N ALA A 25 -0.58 -15.76 -5.84
CA ALA A 25 -1.74 -16.10 -6.66
C ALA A 25 -1.32 -16.82 -7.96
N GLU A 26 -0.25 -16.36 -8.62
CA GLU A 26 0.33 -17.00 -9.81
C GLU A 26 0.81 -18.45 -9.55
N ARG A 27 1.19 -18.76 -8.31
CA ARG A 27 1.73 -20.07 -7.90
C ARG A 27 0.69 -20.98 -7.25
N ALA A 28 -0.49 -20.47 -6.93
CA ALA A 28 -1.55 -21.24 -6.30
C ALA A 28 -2.14 -22.24 -7.30
N GLN A 29 -2.29 -23.50 -6.87
CA GLN A 29 -2.88 -24.56 -7.68
C GLN A 29 -4.40 -24.68 -7.49
N ASP A 30 -4.89 -24.23 -6.32
CA ASP A 30 -6.31 -24.19 -5.99
C ASP A 30 -6.91 -22.84 -6.43
N LEU A 31 -8.01 -22.90 -7.20
CA LEU A 31 -8.66 -21.72 -7.76
C LEU A 31 -9.25 -20.79 -6.69
N GLN A 32 -9.73 -21.34 -5.57
CA GLN A 32 -10.26 -20.54 -4.48
C GLN A 32 -9.14 -19.81 -3.75
N VAL A 33 -8.02 -20.49 -3.52
CA VAL A 33 -6.80 -19.87 -2.95
C VAL A 33 -6.28 -18.76 -3.87
N GLN A 34 -6.19 -19.01 -5.18
CA GLN A 34 -5.79 -18.01 -6.16
C GLN A 34 -6.69 -16.77 -6.10
N ALA A 35 -8.01 -16.96 -6.08
CA ALA A 35 -8.97 -15.87 -6.02
C ALA A 35 -8.84 -15.06 -4.72
N THR A 36 -8.62 -15.72 -3.58
CA THR A 36 -8.37 -15.04 -2.30
C THR A 36 -7.10 -14.20 -2.35
N LEU A 37 -6.00 -14.74 -2.88
CA LEU A 37 -4.72 -14.01 -2.97
C LEU A 37 -4.82 -12.83 -3.94
N GLN A 38 -5.53 -12.97 -5.06
CA GLN A 38 -5.77 -11.87 -5.98
C GLN A 38 -6.57 -10.75 -5.31
N LYS A 39 -7.62 -11.09 -4.56
CA LYS A 39 -8.40 -10.12 -3.81
C LYS A 39 -7.53 -9.35 -2.80
N LEU A 40 -6.66 -10.04 -2.07
CA LEU A 40 -5.73 -9.39 -1.13
C LEU A 40 -4.77 -8.45 -1.86
N ALA A 41 -4.23 -8.85 -3.02
CA ALA A 41 -3.38 -7.98 -3.84
C ALA A 41 -4.11 -6.70 -4.31
N ASP A 42 -5.41 -6.81 -4.61
CA ASP A 42 -6.24 -5.68 -5.02
C ASP A 42 -6.53 -4.75 -3.82
N GLU A 43 -6.78 -5.31 -2.63
CA GLU A 43 -6.95 -4.57 -1.38
C GLU A 43 -5.69 -3.75 -1.03
N GLU A 44 -4.48 -4.30 -1.17
CA GLU A 44 -3.25 -3.53 -0.96
C GLU A 44 -3.09 -2.38 -1.98
N GLY A 45 -3.67 -2.51 -3.17
CA GLY A 45 -3.76 -1.42 -4.13
C GLY A 45 -4.63 -0.27 -3.64
N VAL A 46 -5.72 -0.57 -2.95
CA VAL A 46 -6.60 0.43 -2.31
C VAL A 46 -5.89 1.08 -1.13
N HIS A 47 -5.20 0.31 -0.29
CA HIS A 47 -4.40 0.85 0.83
C HIS A 47 -3.33 1.81 0.33
N LEU A 48 -2.59 1.44 -0.72
CA LEU A 48 -1.57 2.29 -1.32
C LEU A 48 -2.16 3.62 -1.81
N ALA A 49 -3.27 3.59 -2.54
CA ALA A 49 -3.91 4.80 -3.06
C ALA A 49 -4.37 5.73 -1.93
N LEU A 50 -4.89 5.17 -0.84
CA LEU A 50 -5.27 5.93 0.36
C LEU A 50 -4.05 6.58 1.01
N LEU A 51 -2.96 5.82 1.19
CA LEU A 51 -1.72 6.34 1.77
C LEU A 51 -1.10 7.46 0.92
N GLU A 52 -1.15 7.36 -0.41
CA GLU A 52 -0.67 8.40 -1.32
C GLU A 52 -1.49 9.70 -1.17
N GLN A 53 -2.82 9.58 -1.05
CA GLN A 53 -3.70 10.73 -0.81
C GLN A 53 -3.42 11.39 0.55
N GLU A 54 -3.31 10.59 1.61
CA GLU A 54 -3.07 11.10 2.97
C GLU A 54 -1.66 11.67 3.13
N TYR A 55 -0.65 11.08 2.47
CA TYR A 55 0.69 11.65 2.40
C TYR A 55 0.67 13.05 1.77
N ALA A 56 -0.06 13.23 0.66
CA ALA A 56 -0.16 14.52 -0.01
C ALA A 56 -0.83 15.58 0.89
N ARG A 57 -1.90 15.19 1.62
CA ARG A 57 -2.55 16.06 2.60
C ARG A 57 -1.61 16.42 3.76
N LEU A 58 -0.90 15.44 4.31
CA LEU A 58 0.06 15.65 5.40
C LEU A 58 1.20 16.59 4.97
N GLU A 59 1.74 16.41 3.78
CA GLU A 59 2.79 17.28 3.25
C GLU A 59 2.32 18.74 3.14
N GLN A 60 1.07 18.97 2.73
CA GLN A 60 0.48 20.30 2.75
C GLN A 60 0.39 20.85 4.17
N ILE A 61 -0.19 20.11 5.11
CA ILE A 61 -0.34 20.54 6.52
C ILE A 61 0.99 20.99 7.11
N LEU A 62 2.04 20.19 6.92
CA LEU A 62 3.37 20.48 7.46
C LEU A 62 3.97 21.76 6.83
N LYS A 63 3.86 21.94 5.51
CA LYS A 63 4.29 23.17 4.82
C LYS A 63 3.60 24.43 5.33
N TRP A 64 2.34 24.33 5.77
CA TRP A 64 1.61 25.47 6.34
C TRP A 64 1.97 25.73 7.80
N SER A 65 2.34 24.70 8.57
CA SER A 65 2.73 24.83 9.98
C SER A 65 4.11 25.44 10.20
N GLU A 66 4.96 25.48 9.16
CA GLU A 66 6.31 26.05 9.20
C GLU A 66 6.35 27.55 8.83
N ARG A 67 5.19 28.16 8.53
CA ARG A 67 5.04 29.60 8.23
C ARG A 67 4.56 30.38 9.43
#